data_AF-A0AAD4EA22-F1
#
_entry.id   AF-A0AAD4EA22-F1
#
_cell.length_a   1.000
_cell.length_b   1.000
_cell.length_c   1.000
_cell.angle_alpha   90.00
_cell.angle_beta   90.00
_cell.angle_gamma   90.00
#
_symmetry.space_group_name_H-M   'P 1'
#
loop_
_entity.id
_entity.type
_entity.pdbx_description
1 polymer ?
#
loop_
_entity_poly.entity_id
_entity_poly.type
_entity_poly.pdbx_seq_one_letter_code
_entity_poly.pdbx_strand_id
1 'polypeptide(L)'
;SSQKIRHHYDDDPATVRSVSHQRLKSVSARLASTIAARNIINAIQRREIVHRLDIGNSSMGDEGCVQLFNFLDSPAGRTCKNSLTELYLTRNGIGGKGLRAVSKFIRDNDVLRELCLSGNPLSTDADVIAQFTTALNSSRLCTLQLIHNGTLSDTFIRAFLPSLNARYLRQLGLSATNITRVVVPTIIEYVASPRCRLDQLQCNANSLTLLGAREIISAIEHENYSLFRVNLDDLHIDEYDGDGEERTLAWQEGWQILNNTSQRNLTKKIRVKKQAVALLLYSRALFLRSGMRDLHGGALLDFASVSALNRLSAVSAPSMFFQLPEEIQQEVIALLAPDLSHRQRIRVIAFGADFRTLPQLDEPRLEPANAVHLPAFMRASVSRQTSATAKVPHEGSWKPPAWWQCACPEEKRRNCRTLHRWERERRDVWLTRVGCDVWEPEFAMRDAQH
;
A
#
# COMPACT_ATOMS: atom_id res chain seq x y z
N SER A 1 2.70 -33.25 -0.90
CA SER A 1 1.70 -32.78 0.08
C SER A 1 2.02 -31.35 0.47
N SER A 2 1.42 -30.37 -0.23
CA SER A 2 1.64 -28.95 0.09
C SER A 2 0.94 -28.64 1.41
N GLN A 3 1.73 -28.41 2.47
CA GLN A 3 1.22 -27.79 3.69
C GLN A 3 0.74 -26.40 3.31
N LYS A 4 -0.57 -26.27 3.04
CA LYS A 4 -1.26 -24.98 3.04
C LYS A 4 -0.88 -24.33 4.36
N ILE A 5 -0.14 -23.22 4.30
CA ILE A 5 0.07 -22.34 5.43
C ILE A 5 -1.33 -21.94 5.89
N ARG A 6 -1.86 -22.64 6.89
CA ARG A 6 -3.07 -22.24 7.59
C ARG A 6 -2.71 -20.94 8.29
N HIS A 7 -3.09 -19.83 7.67
CA HIS A 7 -3.03 -18.56 8.35
C HIS A 7 -3.91 -18.67 9.62
N HIS A 8 -3.33 -18.36 10.78
CA HIS A 8 -3.90 -18.51 12.12
C HIS A 8 -5.19 -17.67 12.41
N TYR A 9 -5.88 -17.20 11.38
CA TYR A 9 -7.04 -16.29 11.43
C TYR A 9 -8.38 -16.99 11.19
N ASP A 10 -8.41 -18.32 11.10
CA ASP A 10 -9.66 -19.05 10.83
C ASP A 10 -10.71 -18.91 11.94
N ASP A 11 -10.29 -18.51 13.15
CA ASP A 11 -11.13 -18.35 14.35
C ASP A 11 -11.38 -16.87 14.75
N ASP A 12 -11.08 -15.89 13.88
CA ASP A 12 -11.30 -14.47 14.20
C ASP A 12 -12.82 -14.13 14.22
N PRO A 13 -13.40 -13.72 15.37
CA PRO A 13 -14.83 -13.39 15.48
C PRO A 13 -15.27 -12.23 14.58
N ALA A 14 -14.33 -11.37 14.14
CA ALA A 14 -14.57 -10.28 13.20
C ALA A 14 -14.52 -10.71 11.72
N THR A 15 -14.42 -12.02 11.45
CA THR A 15 -14.53 -12.59 10.11
C THR A 15 -15.98 -12.99 9.81
N VAL A 16 -16.53 -12.47 8.72
CA VAL A 16 -17.79 -12.93 8.14
C VAL A 16 -17.48 -13.85 6.98
N ARG A 17 -17.91 -15.11 7.07
CA ARG A 17 -17.83 -16.09 5.99
C ARG A 17 -19.21 -16.38 5.41
N SER A 18 -19.28 -16.49 4.10
CA SER A 18 -20.46 -17.08 3.46
C SER A 18 -20.47 -18.59 3.66
N VAL A 19 -21.65 -19.14 3.91
CA VAL A 19 -21.87 -20.60 3.89
C VAL A 19 -22.42 -20.94 2.51
N SER A 20 -21.71 -21.81 1.79
CA SER A 20 -22.13 -22.25 0.46
C SER A 20 -23.44 -23.05 0.55
N HIS A 21 -24.55 -22.39 0.23
CA HIS A 21 -25.87 -23.02 0.24
C HIS A 21 -26.07 -23.82 -1.05
N GLN A 22 -25.98 -25.15 -0.97
CA GLN A 22 -26.29 -26.05 -2.10
C GLN A 22 -27.68 -25.79 -2.70
N ARG A 23 -28.62 -25.29 -1.89
CA ARG A 23 -30.00 -24.93 -2.30
C ARG A 23 -30.10 -23.70 -3.21
N LEU A 24 -29.07 -22.85 -3.30
CA LEU A 24 -29.08 -21.70 -4.22
C LEU A 24 -28.77 -22.10 -5.67
N LYS A 25 -28.28 -23.32 -5.90
CA LYS A 25 -27.95 -23.82 -7.25
C LYS A 25 -29.18 -24.14 -8.10
N SER A 26 -30.35 -24.33 -7.49
CA SER A 26 -31.60 -24.71 -8.18
C SER A 26 -32.52 -23.51 -8.47
N VAL A 27 -32.11 -22.29 -8.13
CA VAL A 27 -32.89 -21.05 -8.32
C VAL A 27 -32.24 -20.22 -9.42
N SER A 28 -33.01 -19.37 -10.12
CA SER A 28 -32.46 -18.47 -11.13
C SER A 28 -31.31 -17.61 -10.58
N ALA A 29 -30.28 -17.37 -11.40
CA ALA A 29 -29.05 -16.68 -10.97
C ALA A 29 -29.31 -15.29 -10.35
N ARG A 30 -30.29 -14.55 -10.89
CA ARG A 30 -30.69 -13.23 -10.36
C ARG A 30 -31.30 -13.32 -8.96
N LEU A 31 -32.20 -14.29 -8.74
CA LEU A 31 -32.79 -14.50 -7.41
C LEU A 31 -31.73 -14.99 -6.41
N ALA A 32 -30.87 -15.94 -6.82
CA ALA A 32 -29.77 -16.43 -5.99
C ALA A 32 -28.83 -15.29 -5.54
N SER A 33 -28.47 -14.41 -6.48
CA SER A 33 -27.67 -13.21 -6.26
C SER A 33 -28.25 -12.28 -5.19
N THR A 34 -29.53 -11.92 -5.30
CA THR A 34 -30.20 -11.04 -4.33
C THR A 34 -30.38 -11.68 -2.94
N ILE A 35 -30.66 -12.99 -2.89
CA ILE A 35 -30.78 -13.72 -1.62
C ILE A 35 -29.43 -13.80 -0.93
N ALA A 36 -28.37 -14.11 -1.68
CA ALA A 36 -27.00 -14.17 -1.15
C ALA A 36 -26.58 -12.82 -0.55
N ALA A 37 -26.76 -11.73 -1.30
CA ALA A 37 -26.43 -10.39 -0.82
C ALA A 37 -27.18 -10.03 0.47
N ARG A 38 -28.50 -10.30 0.54
CA ARG A 38 -29.31 -10.03 1.73
C ARG A 38 -28.85 -10.82 2.95
N ASN A 39 -28.51 -12.10 2.76
CA ASN A 39 -28.02 -12.95 3.84
C ASN A 39 -26.68 -12.44 4.38
N ILE A 40 -25.78 -12.00 3.50
CA ILE A 40 -24.49 -11.42 3.88
C ILE A 40 -24.69 -10.10 4.61
N ILE A 41 -25.56 -9.20 4.12
CA ILE A 41 -25.89 -7.93 4.78
C ILE A 41 -26.43 -8.19 6.19
N ASN A 42 -27.38 -9.12 6.35
CA ASN A 42 -27.91 -9.49 7.67
C ASN A 42 -26.82 -10.05 8.59
N ALA A 43 -25.86 -10.80 8.06
CA ALA A 43 -24.74 -11.33 8.84
C ALA A 43 -23.76 -10.23 9.28
N ILE A 44 -23.56 -9.19 8.45
CA ILE A 44 -22.77 -8.01 8.78
C ILE A 44 -23.49 -7.19 9.86
N GLN A 45 -24.79 -6.94 9.73
CA GLN A 45 -25.57 -6.13 10.69
C GLN A 45 -25.62 -6.69 12.11
N ARG A 46 -25.44 -8.00 12.27
CA ARG A 46 -25.38 -8.66 13.58
C ARG A 46 -24.03 -8.51 14.29
N ARG A 47 -23.05 -7.87 13.64
CA ARG A 47 -21.70 -7.70 14.16
C ARG A 47 -21.38 -6.22 14.29
N GLU A 48 -20.74 -5.87 15.39
CA GLU A 48 -20.27 -4.51 15.63
C GLU A 48 -19.05 -4.18 14.75
N ILE A 49 -18.16 -5.16 14.55
CA ILE A 49 -16.90 -5.00 13.81
C ILE A 49 -16.74 -6.17 12.83
N VAL A 50 -16.37 -5.84 11.59
CA VAL A 50 -16.02 -6.81 10.55
C VAL A 50 -14.70 -6.39 9.92
N HIS A 51 -13.66 -7.20 10.09
CA HIS A 51 -12.32 -6.96 9.51
C HIS A 51 -12.12 -7.72 8.21
N ARG A 52 -12.72 -8.91 8.12
CA ARG A 52 -12.61 -9.79 6.96
C ARG A 52 -14.00 -10.20 6.49
N LEU A 53 -14.27 -9.99 5.21
CA LEU A 53 -15.46 -10.49 4.53
C LEU A 53 -15.01 -11.49 3.48
N ASP A 54 -15.18 -12.78 3.78
CA ASP A 54 -14.87 -13.88 2.86
C ASP A 54 -16.17 -14.50 2.34
N ILE A 55 -16.57 -14.06 1.15
CA ILE A 55 -17.82 -14.47 0.52
C ILE A 55 -17.55 -15.13 -0.83
N GLY A 56 -16.44 -15.86 -0.95
CA GLY A 56 -16.12 -16.64 -2.14
C GLY A 56 -17.18 -17.72 -2.43
N ASN A 57 -17.44 -17.97 -3.72
CA ASN A 57 -18.45 -18.94 -4.19
C ASN A 57 -19.86 -18.72 -3.61
N SER A 58 -20.29 -17.47 -3.45
CA SER A 58 -21.61 -17.11 -2.90
C SER A 58 -22.65 -16.78 -3.97
N SER A 59 -22.30 -16.94 -5.25
CA SER A 59 -23.17 -16.60 -6.38
C SER A 59 -23.69 -15.16 -6.33
N MET A 60 -22.85 -14.21 -5.89
CA MET A 60 -23.26 -12.81 -5.72
C MET A 60 -23.73 -12.17 -7.02
N GLY A 61 -23.11 -12.50 -8.15
CA GLY A 61 -23.33 -11.83 -9.44
C GLY A 61 -23.14 -10.31 -9.37
N ASP A 62 -23.41 -9.63 -10.48
CA ASP A 62 -23.36 -8.17 -10.54
C ASP A 62 -24.39 -7.50 -9.61
N GLU A 63 -25.64 -7.96 -9.63
CA GLU A 63 -26.73 -7.34 -8.87
C GLU A 63 -26.53 -7.45 -7.35
N GLY A 64 -26.08 -8.61 -6.88
CA GLY A 64 -25.80 -8.84 -5.46
C GLY A 64 -24.58 -8.07 -4.97
N CYS A 65 -23.54 -7.93 -5.82
CA CYS A 65 -22.42 -7.03 -5.55
C CYS A 65 -22.89 -5.58 -5.43
N VAL A 66 -23.71 -5.09 -6.37
CA VAL A 66 -24.28 -3.73 -6.30
C VAL A 66 -25.07 -3.54 -5.00
N GLN A 67 -25.90 -4.50 -4.60
CA GLN A 67 -26.66 -4.44 -3.35
C GLN A 67 -25.74 -4.38 -2.12
N LEU A 68 -24.73 -5.24 -2.04
CA LEU A 68 -23.77 -5.25 -0.94
C LEU A 68 -23.02 -3.91 -0.82
N PHE A 69 -22.50 -3.39 -1.92
CA PHE A 69 -21.72 -2.15 -1.89
C PHE A 69 -22.59 -0.91 -1.67
N ASN A 70 -23.84 -0.91 -2.13
CA ASN A 70 -24.81 0.12 -1.75
C ASN A 70 -25.10 0.10 -0.25
N PHE A 71 -25.24 -1.08 0.36
CA PHE A 71 -25.36 -1.21 1.80
C PHE A 71 -24.11 -0.70 2.53
N LEU A 72 -22.91 -1.12 2.11
CA LEU A 72 -21.65 -0.69 2.73
C LEU A 72 -21.42 0.83 2.63
N ASP A 73 -21.96 1.49 1.60
CA ASP A 73 -21.89 2.94 1.46
C ASP A 73 -23.00 3.69 2.21
N SER A 74 -24.05 2.98 2.64
CA SER A 74 -25.15 3.53 3.45
C SER A 74 -24.71 3.84 4.90
N PRO A 75 -25.47 4.67 5.64
CA PRO A 75 -25.19 4.94 7.05
C PRO A 75 -25.12 3.65 7.91
N ALA A 76 -25.96 2.66 7.62
CA ALA A 76 -26.00 1.39 8.35
C ALA A 76 -24.77 0.50 8.08
N GLY A 77 -24.13 0.63 6.92
CA GLY A 77 -22.93 -0.13 6.56
C GLY A 77 -21.61 0.61 6.83
N ARG A 78 -21.66 1.89 7.21
CA ARG A 78 -20.47 2.75 7.37
C ARG A 78 -19.48 2.20 8.39
N THR A 79 -19.96 1.67 9.51
CA THR A 79 -19.10 1.04 10.53
C THR A 79 -18.31 -0.12 9.93
N CYS A 80 -18.98 -1.01 9.18
CA CYS A 80 -18.33 -2.12 8.48
C CYS A 80 -17.35 -1.62 7.42
N LYS A 81 -17.72 -0.62 6.60
CA LYS A 81 -16.83 -0.04 5.58
C LYS A 81 -15.53 0.48 6.21
N ASN A 82 -15.64 1.10 7.38
CA ASN A 82 -14.50 1.68 8.08
C ASN A 82 -13.65 0.66 8.85
N SER A 83 -14.14 -0.56 9.09
CA SER A 83 -13.39 -1.63 9.76
C SER A 83 -12.87 -2.72 8.82
N LEU A 84 -13.41 -2.83 7.60
CA LEU A 84 -13.15 -3.91 6.66
C LEU A 84 -11.78 -3.76 5.99
N THR A 85 -10.81 -4.57 6.42
CA THR A 85 -9.44 -4.58 5.89
C THR A 85 -9.25 -5.60 4.78
N GLU A 86 -10.05 -6.67 4.74
CA GLU A 86 -9.86 -7.81 3.84
C GLU A 86 -11.18 -8.23 3.20
N LEU A 87 -11.22 -8.30 1.87
CA LEU A 87 -12.42 -8.61 1.09
C LEU A 87 -12.13 -9.67 0.03
N TYR A 88 -12.73 -10.85 0.19
CA TYR A 88 -12.60 -11.97 -0.73
C TYR A 88 -13.92 -12.23 -1.47
N LEU A 89 -13.90 -11.99 -2.78
CA LEU A 89 -15.04 -12.11 -3.70
C LEU A 89 -14.81 -13.20 -4.75
N THR A 90 -13.97 -14.20 -4.45
CA THR A 90 -13.57 -15.25 -5.37
C THR A 90 -14.77 -15.99 -5.99
N ARG A 91 -14.79 -16.19 -7.31
CA ARG A 91 -15.80 -17.01 -8.01
C ARG A 91 -17.25 -16.64 -7.69
N ASN A 92 -17.59 -15.37 -7.88
CA ASN A 92 -18.92 -14.84 -7.63
C ASN A 92 -19.69 -14.42 -8.89
N GLY A 93 -19.12 -14.57 -10.08
CA GLY A 93 -19.78 -14.16 -11.33
C GLY A 93 -19.83 -12.64 -11.49
N ILE A 94 -18.81 -11.93 -10.98
CA ILE A 94 -18.70 -10.47 -11.07
C ILE A 94 -18.24 -10.09 -12.48
N GLY A 95 -19.06 -9.32 -13.18
CA GLY A 95 -18.79 -8.71 -14.48
C GLY A 95 -18.61 -7.20 -14.38
N GLY A 96 -19.05 -6.47 -15.42
CA GLY A 96 -18.81 -5.03 -15.53
C GLY A 96 -19.53 -4.19 -14.47
N LYS A 97 -20.81 -4.48 -14.19
CA LYS A 97 -21.58 -3.68 -13.22
C LYS A 97 -21.09 -3.92 -11.79
N GLY A 98 -20.80 -5.18 -11.45
CA GLY A 98 -20.24 -5.54 -10.15
C GLY A 98 -18.84 -4.94 -9.95
N LEU A 99 -18.00 -4.96 -10.98
CA LEU A 99 -16.68 -4.31 -10.93
C LEU A 99 -16.80 -2.79 -10.72
N ARG A 100 -17.73 -2.09 -11.40
CA ARG A 100 -18.01 -0.66 -11.12
C ARG A 100 -18.43 -0.41 -9.67
N ALA A 101 -19.23 -1.30 -9.08
CA ALA A 101 -19.62 -1.20 -7.67
C ALA A 101 -18.42 -1.39 -6.72
N VAL A 102 -17.54 -2.34 -7.01
CA VAL A 102 -16.26 -2.52 -6.30
C VAL A 102 -15.38 -1.27 -6.44
N SER A 103 -15.23 -0.72 -7.65
CA SER A 103 -14.46 0.50 -7.91
C SER A 103 -14.98 1.68 -7.08
N LYS A 104 -16.31 1.85 -6.99
CA LYS A 104 -16.91 2.90 -6.14
C LYS A 104 -16.57 2.70 -4.66
N PHE A 105 -16.52 1.45 -4.19
CA PHE A 105 -16.23 1.14 -2.79
C PHE A 105 -14.77 1.37 -2.39
N ILE A 106 -13.82 1.04 -3.29
CA ILE A 106 -12.38 1.15 -3.01
C ILE A 106 -11.81 2.54 -3.31
N ARG A 107 -12.49 3.35 -4.12
CA ARG A 107 -12.08 4.73 -4.38
C ARG A 107 -12.02 5.51 -3.07
N ASP A 108 -10.86 6.13 -2.84
CA ASP A 108 -10.53 6.90 -1.64
C ASP A 108 -10.69 6.11 -0.33
N ASN A 109 -10.65 4.78 -0.43
CA ASN A 109 -10.76 3.89 0.72
C ASN A 109 -9.38 3.75 1.39
N ASP A 110 -9.29 4.22 2.64
CA ASP A 110 -8.07 4.24 3.44
C ASP A 110 -7.96 3.05 4.41
N VAL A 111 -8.93 2.12 4.40
CA VAL A 111 -9.02 0.99 5.33
C VAL A 111 -8.71 -0.35 4.65
N LEU A 112 -9.27 -0.58 3.46
CA LEU A 112 -9.11 -1.86 2.76
C LEU A 112 -7.64 -2.08 2.39
N ARG A 113 -7.12 -3.28 2.69
CA ARG A 113 -5.74 -3.70 2.44
C ARG A 113 -5.68 -4.84 1.43
N GLU A 114 -6.64 -5.76 1.46
CA GLU A 114 -6.66 -6.91 0.56
C GLU A 114 -7.99 -7.03 -0.18
N LEU A 115 -7.91 -7.22 -1.49
CA LEU A 115 -9.04 -7.45 -2.38
C LEU A 115 -8.73 -8.63 -3.28
N CYS A 116 -9.59 -9.65 -3.21
CA CYS A 116 -9.52 -10.81 -4.09
C CYS A 116 -10.75 -10.87 -5.00
N LEU A 117 -10.52 -10.75 -6.30
CA LEU A 117 -11.52 -10.87 -7.36
C LEU A 117 -11.27 -12.09 -8.26
N SER A 118 -10.47 -13.05 -7.79
CA SER A 118 -10.06 -14.23 -8.56
C SER A 118 -11.25 -15.09 -9.02
N GLY A 119 -11.16 -15.68 -10.21
CA GLY A 119 -12.18 -16.56 -10.78
C GLY A 119 -13.51 -15.87 -11.12
N ASN A 120 -13.52 -14.57 -11.40
CA ASN A 120 -14.69 -13.83 -11.86
C ASN A 120 -14.56 -13.45 -13.35
N PRO A 121 -15.68 -13.42 -14.10
CA PRO A 121 -15.71 -12.96 -15.50
C PRO A 121 -15.66 -11.43 -15.58
N LEU A 122 -14.58 -10.83 -15.08
CA LEU A 122 -14.40 -9.38 -15.04
C LEU A 122 -14.47 -8.79 -16.46
N SER A 123 -15.03 -7.59 -16.55
CA SER A 123 -15.23 -6.89 -17.82
C SER A 123 -13.92 -6.40 -18.42
N THR A 124 -13.81 -6.49 -19.75
CA THR A 124 -12.72 -5.96 -20.57
C THR A 124 -13.05 -4.60 -21.20
N ASP A 125 -14.18 -4.01 -20.83
CA ASP A 125 -14.58 -2.67 -21.27
C ASP A 125 -13.59 -1.62 -20.73
N ALA A 126 -13.03 -0.82 -21.63
CA ALA A 126 -12.01 0.17 -21.32
C ALA A 126 -12.47 1.18 -20.25
N ASP A 127 -13.73 1.59 -20.25
CA ASP A 127 -14.28 2.54 -19.27
C ASP A 127 -14.41 1.90 -17.88
N VAL A 128 -14.75 0.60 -17.83
CA VAL A 128 -14.81 -0.14 -16.56
C VAL A 128 -13.40 -0.29 -15.99
N ILE A 129 -12.43 -0.66 -16.84
CA ILE A 129 -11.03 -0.83 -16.45
C ILE A 129 -10.46 0.51 -15.96
N ALA A 130 -10.66 1.60 -16.70
CA ALA A 130 -10.20 2.93 -16.32
C ALA A 130 -10.76 3.32 -14.94
N GLN A 131 -12.07 3.15 -14.70
CA GLN A 131 -12.67 3.43 -13.39
C GLN A 131 -12.09 2.58 -12.27
N PHE A 132 -11.83 1.29 -12.53
CA PHE A 132 -11.20 0.41 -11.55
C PHE A 132 -9.76 0.83 -11.24
N THR A 133 -8.96 1.15 -12.26
CA THR A 133 -7.59 1.63 -12.09
C THR A 133 -7.54 2.96 -11.36
N THR A 134 -8.40 3.93 -11.68
CA THR A 134 -8.47 5.21 -10.97
C THR A 134 -8.82 5.00 -9.50
N ALA A 135 -9.77 4.10 -9.20
CA ALA A 135 -10.15 3.78 -7.83
C ALA A 135 -9.00 3.11 -7.05
N LEU A 136 -8.24 2.22 -7.69
CA LEU A 136 -7.04 1.62 -7.10
C LEU A 136 -5.96 2.67 -6.79
N ASN A 137 -5.75 3.62 -7.71
CA ASN A 137 -4.74 4.67 -7.57
C ASN A 137 -4.98 5.57 -6.35
N SER A 138 -6.23 5.79 -5.95
CA SER A 138 -6.58 6.57 -4.75
C SER A 138 -6.83 5.74 -3.50
N SER A 139 -6.79 4.41 -3.61
CA SER A 139 -7.00 3.49 -2.48
C SER A 139 -5.71 3.23 -1.69
N ARG A 140 -5.86 2.71 -0.46
CA ARG A 140 -4.77 2.12 0.33
C ARG A 140 -4.66 0.60 0.21
N LEU A 141 -5.12 0.05 -0.91
CA LEU A 141 -5.03 -1.37 -1.17
C LEU A 141 -3.56 -1.81 -1.30
N CYS A 142 -3.19 -2.84 -0.55
CA CYS A 142 -1.84 -3.43 -0.56
C CYS A 142 -1.78 -4.69 -1.42
N THR A 143 -2.87 -5.45 -1.50
CA THR A 143 -2.92 -6.73 -2.20
C THR A 143 -4.13 -6.78 -3.12
N LEU A 144 -3.89 -6.99 -4.41
CA LEU A 144 -4.91 -7.24 -5.42
C LEU A 144 -4.68 -8.60 -6.07
N GLN A 145 -5.68 -9.47 -5.99
CA GLN A 145 -5.65 -10.81 -6.58
C GLN A 145 -6.70 -10.90 -7.70
N LEU A 146 -6.23 -11.05 -8.94
CA LEU A 146 -7.04 -11.21 -10.16
C LEU A 146 -6.80 -12.59 -10.82
N ILE A 147 -6.37 -13.58 -10.03
CA ILE A 147 -5.95 -14.89 -10.52
C ILE A 147 -7.14 -15.66 -11.12
N HIS A 148 -6.90 -16.48 -12.16
CA HIS A 148 -7.93 -17.30 -12.82
C HIS A 148 -9.06 -16.46 -13.45
N ASN A 149 -8.77 -15.24 -13.91
CA ASN A 149 -9.70 -14.40 -14.65
C ASN A 149 -9.38 -14.46 -16.15
N GLY A 150 -9.73 -15.58 -16.79
CA GLY A 150 -9.38 -15.83 -18.21
C GLY A 150 -10.01 -14.85 -19.21
N THR A 151 -10.99 -14.04 -18.80
CA THR A 151 -11.59 -13.00 -19.65
C THR A 151 -10.69 -11.76 -19.78
N LEU A 152 -9.75 -11.52 -18.87
CA LEU A 152 -8.96 -10.27 -18.85
C LEU A 152 -8.10 -10.13 -20.12
N SER A 153 -7.33 -11.17 -20.48
CA SER A 153 -6.48 -11.21 -21.68
C SER A 153 -5.49 -10.03 -21.80
N ASP A 154 -4.85 -9.91 -22.97
CA ASP A 154 -3.91 -8.83 -23.28
C ASP A 154 -4.55 -7.44 -23.29
N THR A 155 -5.84 -7.36 -23.66
CA THR A 155 -6.59 -6.10 -23.73
C THR A 155 -6.68 -5.42 -22.38
N PHE A 156 -6.92 -6.20 -21.32
CA PHE A 156 -6.93 -5.68 -19.96
C PHE A 156 -5.57 -5.11 -19.55
N ILE A 157 -4.48 -5.85 -19.77
CA ILE A 157 -3.13 -5.42 -19.34
C ILE A 157 -2.71 -4.12 -20.00
N ARG A 158 -3.01 -3.95 -21.30
CA ARG A 158 -2.74 -2.72 -22.05
C ARG A 158 -3.49 -1.51 -21.54
N ALA A 159 -4.71 -1.68 -21.04
CA ALA A 159 -5.47 -0.59 -20.45
C ALA A 159 -5.09 -0.34 -18.97
N PHE A 160 -4.77 -1.42 -18.24
CA PHE A 160 -4.59 -1.43 -16.80
C PHE A 160 -3.21 -0.92 -16.36
N LEU A 161 -2.12 -1.55 -16.82
CA LEU A 161 -0.77 -1.26 -16.30
C LEU A 161 -0.23 0.14 -16.63
N PRO A 162 -0.46 0.71 -17.83
CA PRO A 162 0.00 2.08 -18.13
C PRO A 162 -0.62 3.14 -17.21
N SER A 163 -1.85 2.91 -16.75
CA SER A 163 -2.57 3.83 -15.85
C SER A 163 -2.42 3.50 -14.36
N LEU A 164 -1.82 2.36 -14.01
CA LEU A 164 -1.67 1.93 -12.62
C LEU A 164 -0.58 2.74 -11.90
N ASN A 165 -0.99 3.50 -10.90
CA ASN A 165 -0.14 4.31 -10.01
C ASN A 165 -0.58 4.16 -8.55
N ALA A 166 -0.93 2.93 -8.16
CA ALA A 166 -1.39 2.60 -6.82
C ALA A 166 -0.21 2.58 -5.84
N ARG A 167 0.01 3.71 -5.16
CA ARG A 167 1.17 3.96 -4.27
C ARG A 167 1.37 2.90 -3.17
N TYR A 168 0.26 2.32 -2.69
CA TYR A 168 0.26 1.36 -1.59
C TYR A 168 0.29 -0.09 -2.05
N LEU A 169 0.05 -0.37 -3.33
CA LEU A 169 -0.07 -1.72 -3.85
C LEU A 169 1.29 -2.41 -3.83
N ARG A 170 1.37 -3.52 -3.09
CA ARG A 170 2.56 -4.34 -2.91
C ARG A 170 2.45 -5.69 -3.59
N GLN A 171 1.25 -6.20 -3.78
CA GLN A 171 1.06 -7.53 -4.35
C GLN A 171 0.03 -7.47 -5.46
N LEU A 172 0.41 -7.95 -6.64
CA LEU A 172 -0.47 -8.06 -7.80
C LEU A 172 -0.43 -9.49 -8.34
N GLY A 173 -1.58 -10.16 -8.28
CA GLY A 173 -1.77 -11.49 -8.84
C GLY A 173 -2.50 -11.43 -10.18
N LEU A 174 -1.82 -11.83 -11.24
CA LEU A 174 -2.28 -11.92 -12.63
C LEU A 174 -2.06 -13.33 -13.20
N SER A 175 -1.93 -14.34 -12.33
CA SER A 175 -1.74 -15.73 -12.77
C SER A 175 -3.00 -16.26 -13.46
N ALA A 176 -2.83 -17.02 -14.55
CA ALA A 176 -3.94 -17.58 -15.32
C ALA A 176 -5.01 -16.55 -15.75
N THR A 177 -4.57 -15.44 -16.34
CA THR A 177 -5.44 -14.38 -16.88
C THR A 177 -5.49 -14.36 -18.41
N ASN A 178 -4.94 -15.40 -19.06
CA ASN A 178 -4.88 -15.56 -20.51
C ASN A 178 -4.10 -14.44 -21.21
N ILE A 179 -3.03 -13.95 -20.56
CA ILE A 179 -2.11 -12.96 -21.15
C ILE A 179 -1.03 -13.68 -21.95
N THR A 180 -0.54 -13.05 -23.01
CA THR A 180 0.42 -13.63 -23.96
C THR A 180 1.71 -12.79 -24.02
N ARG A 181 2.72 -13.28 -24.76
CA ARG A 181 3.96 -12.52 -25.04
C ARG A 181 3.74 -11.12 -25.58
N VAL A 182 2.59 -10.86 -26.19
CA VAL A 182 2.21 -9.59 -26.78
C VAL A 182 2.19 -8.42 -25.77
N VAL A 183 1.95 -8.69 -24.48
CA VAL A 183 1.94 -7.66 -23.42
C VAL A 183 3.22 -7.59 -22.61
N VAL A 184 4.23 -8.40 -22.92
CA VAL A 184 5.54 -8.37 -22.24
C VAL A 184 6.16 -6.96 -22.26
N PRO A 185 6.16 -6.20 -23.38
CA PRO A 185 6.66 -4.84 -23.37
C PRO A 185 5.92 -3.91 -22.38
N THR A 186 4.60 -4.07 -22.26
CA THR A 186 3.78 -3.28 -21.31
C THR A 186 4.09 -3.65 -19.85
N ILE A 187 4.36 -4.93 -19.56
CA ILE A 187 4.78 -5.38 -18.24
C ILE A 187 6.16 -4.81 -17.90
N ILE A 188 7.11 -4.87 -18.84
CA ILE A 188 8.47 -4.32 -18.69
C ILE A 188 8.40 -2.82 -18.41
N GLU A 189 7.64 -2.06 -19.21
CA GLU A 189 7.46 -0.61 -19.02
C GLU A 189 6.95 -0.28 -17.61
N TYR A 190 5.94 -1.03 -17.13
CA TYR A 190 5.43 -0.85 -15.78
C TYR A 190 6.47 -1.19 -14.73
N VAL A 191 7.13 -2.36 -14.82
CA VAL A 191 8.12 -2.84 -13.85
C VAL A 191 9.34 -1.91 -13.76
N ALA A 192 9.77 -1.35 -14.90
CA ALA A 192 10.86 -0.38 -15.00
C ALA A 192 10.48 1.04 -14.54
N SER A 193 9.19 1.31 -14.36
CA SER A 193 8.69 2.62 -13.97
C SER A 193 8.80 2.84 -12.45
N PRO A 194 9.09 4.07 -11.98
CA PRO A 194 8.99 4.42 -10.55
C PRO A 194 7.58 4.27 -9.96
N ARG A 195 6.56 4.08 -10.82
CA ARG A 195 5.18 3.73 -10.45
C ARG A 195 5.07 2.31 -9.88
N CYS A 196 5.94 1.38 -10.28
CA CYS A 196 5.90 0.01 -9.78
C CYS A 196 6.45 -0.08 -8.35
N ARG A 197 5.53 -0.15 -7.40
CA ARG A 197 5.79 -0.26 -5.96
C ARG A 197 5.54 -1.67 -5.41
N LEU A 198 5.43 -2.64 -6.32
CA LEU A 198 5.15 -4.04 -6.01
C LEU A 198 6.35 -4.71 -5.34
N ASP A 199 6.05 -5.47 -4.30
CA ASP A 199 6.92 -6.44 -3.66
C ASP A 199 6.80 -7.81 -4.33
N GLN A 200 5.58 -8.11 -4.79
CA GLN A 200 5.19 -9.39 -5.32
C GLN A 200 4.40 -9.23 -6.62
N LEU A 201 4.84 -9.94 -7.66
CA LEU A 201 4.18 -10.04 -8.95
C LEU A 201 4.01 -11.51 -9.30
N GLN A 202 2.78 -11.96 -9.52
CA GLN A 202 2.49 -13.33 -9.93
C GLN A 202 1.85 -13.30 -11.31
N CYS A 203 2.54 -13.85 -12.31
CA CYS A 203 2.07 -13.92 -13.70
C CYS A 203 2.19 -15.33 -14.28
N ASN A 204 2.31 -16.36 -13.44
CA ASN A 204 2.43 -17.75 -13.86
C ASN A 204 1.16 -18.29 -14.51
N ALA A 205 1.30 -19.43 -15.20
CA ALA A 205 0.22 -20.08 -15.94
C ALA A 205 -0.41 -19.14 -16.99
N ASN A 206 0.44 -18.44 -17.74
CA ASN A 206 0.09 -17.56 -18.85
C ASN A 206 1.02 -17.85 -20.04
N SER A 207 0.68 -17.34 -21.23
CA SER A 207 1.44 -17.61 -22.46
C SER A 207 2.51 -16.54 -22.73
N LEU A 208 3.30 -16.21 -21.71
CA LEU A 208 4.36 -15.18 -21.81
C LEU A 208 5.59 -15.63 -22.62
N THR A 209 5.73 -16.93 -22.85
CA THR A 209 6.90 -17.63 -23.43
C THR A 209 8.19 -17.50 -22.61
N LEU A 210 9.17 -18.37 -22.88
CA LEU A 210 10.47 -18.34 -22.20
C LEU A 210 11.20 -17.02 -22.44
N LEU A 211 11.23 -16.57 -23.69
CA LEU A 211 11.83 -15.29 -24.06
C LEU A 211 11.19 -14.13 -23.28
N GLY A 212 9.86 -14.03 -23.28
CA GLY A 212 9.18 -12.93 -22.60
C GLY A 212 9.39 -12.92 -21.08
N ALA A 213 9.45 -14.10 -20.45
CA ALA A 213 9.79 -14.20 -19.03
C ALA A 213 11.23 -13.74 -18.75
N ARG A 214 12.21 -14.10 -19.59
CA ARG A 214 13.60 -13.65 -19.45
C ARG A 214 13.74 -12.14 -19.63
N GLU A 215 13.02 -11.54 -20.56
CA GLU A 215 13.01 -10.08 -20.74
C GLU A 215 12.45 -9.35 -19.51
N ILE A 216 11.37 -9.87 -18.91
CA ILE A 216 10.83 -9.35 -17.64
C ILE A 216 11.87 -9.47 -16.52
N ILE A 217 12.56 -10.62 -16.41
CA ILE A 217 13.61 -10.83 -15.40
C ILE A 217 14.75 -9.83 -15.58
N SER A 218 15.21 -9.62 -16.81
CA SER A 218 16.25 -8.64 -17.13
C SER A 218 15.84 -7.21 -16.74
N ALA A 219 14.59 -6.82 -17.04
CA ALA A 219 14.06 -5.52 -16.61
C ALA A 219 14.02 -5.37 -15.08
N ILE A 220 13.66 -6.45 -14.36
CA ILE A 220 13.67 -6.45 -12.89
C ILE A 220 15.11 -6.30 -12.36
N GLU A 221 16.06 -7.00 -12.95
CA GLU A 221 17.47 -6.94 -12.54
C GLU A 221 18.03 -5.52 -12.64
N HIS A 222 17.80 -4.83 -13.75
CA HIS A 222 18.45 -3.57 -14.06
C HIS A 222 17.67 -2.34 -13.57
N GLU A 223 16.35 -2.39 -13.58
CA GLU A 223 15.51 -1.19 -13.42
C GLU A 223 14.54 -1.25 -12.23
N ASN A 224 14.39 -2.41 -11.59
CA ASN A 224 13.46 -2.57 -10.46
C ASN A 224 14.16 -2.99 -9.15
N TYR A 225 13.90 -2.22 -8.09
CA TYR A 225 14.45 -2.47 -6.76
C TYR A 225 13.37 -2.77 -5.69
N SER A 226 12.11 -2.92 -6.10
CA SER A 226 10.97 -3.19 -5.21
C SER A 226 10.59 -4.68 -5.19
N LEU A 227 10.58 -5.35 -6.33
CA LEU A 227 10.15 -6.73 -6.49
C LEU A 227 11.16 -7.71 -5.88
N PHE A 228 10.68 -8.61 -5.01
CA PHE A 228 11.48 -9.71 -4.47
C PHE A 228 10.72 -11.04 -4.37
N ARG A 229 9.46 -11.07 -4.81
CA ARG A 229 8.67 -12.28 -4.98
C ARG A 229 8.02 -12.28 -6.35
N VAL A 230 8.66 -12.90 -7.30
CA VAL A 230 8.18 -12.92 -8.69
C VAL A 230 7.93 -14.37 -9.08
N ASN A 231 6.74 -14.65 -9.58
CA ASN A 231 6.41 -15.96 -10.13
C ASN A 231 6.03 -15.82 -11.60
N LEU A 232 6.86 -16.42 -12.46
CA LEU A 232 6.73 -16.45 -13.91
C LEU A 232 6.72 -17.91 -14.42
N ASP A 233 6.40 -18.88 -13.56
CA ASP A 233 6.41 -20.31 -13.89
C ASP A 233 5.28 -20.69 -14.89
N ASP A 234 5.28 -21.93 -15.36
CA ASP A 234 4.29 -22.48 -16.30
C ASP A 234 4.22 -21.70 -17.63
N LEU A 235 5.38 -21.56 -18.26
CA LEU A 235 5.56 -20.86 -19.53
C LEU A 235 5.09 -21.70 -20.71
N HIS A 236 4.33 -21.07 -21.61
CA HIS A 236 3.95 -21.70 -22.88
C HIS A 236 5.19 -21.92 -23.76
N ILE A 237 5.26 -23.09 -24.39
CA ILE A 237 6.33 -23.49 -25.30
C ILE A 237 6.14 -22.76 -26.64
N ASP A 238 7.14 -21.99 -27.07
CA ASP A 238 7.20 -21.37 -28.40
C ASP A 238 8.04 -22.25 -29.36
N GLU A 239 7.80 -22.14 -30.67
CA GLU A 239 8.48 -22.93 -31.71
C GLU A 239 9.99 -22.65 -31.76
N TYR A 240 10.42 -21.50 -31.24
CA TYR A 240 11.80 -21.02 -31.22
C TYR A 240 12.55 -21.35 -29.93
N ASP A 241 11.92 -22.01 -28.96
CA ASP A 241 12.52 -22.21 -27.65
C ASP A 241 13.66 -23.27 -27.65
N GLY A 242 13.92 -23.95 -28.76
CA GLY A 242 14.94 -25.01 -28.84
C GLY A 242 14.45 -26.35 -28.29
N ASP A 243 15.36 -27.30 -28.10
CA ASP A 243 15.01 -28.61 -27.55
C ASP A 243 14.64 -28.57 -26.05
N GLY A 244 14.27 -29.70 -25.45
CA GLY A 244 13.89 -29.74 -24.03
C GLY A 244 15.00 -29.35 -23.05
N GLU A 245 16.26 -29.65 -23.40
CA GLU A 245 17.41 -29.42 -22.52
C GLU A 245 17.83 -27.95 -22.56
N GLU A 246 17.93 -27.37 -23.75
CA GLU A 246 18.30 -25.97 -23.96
C GLU A 246 17.33 -25.01 -23.25
N ARG A 247 16.02 -25.32 -23.32
CA ARG A 247 14.97 -24.58 -22.59
C ARG A 247 15.14 -24.65 -21.09
N THR A 248 15.44 -25.84 -20.59
CA THR A 248 15.60 -26.07 -19.16
C THR A 248 16.80 -25.28 -18.64
N LEU A 249 17.91 -25.28 -19.38
CA LEU A 249 19.10 -24.50 -19.06
C LEU A 249 18.81 -22.99 -19.10
N ALA A 250 18.19 -22.50 -20.18
CA ALA A 250 17.85 -21.08 -20.33
C ALA A 250 16.89 -20.59 -19.22
N TRP A 251 15.93 -21.41 -18.80
CA TRP A 251 15.07 -21.09 -17.66
C TRP A 251 15.83 -21.11 -16.34
N GLN A 252 16.72 -22.09 -16.12
CA GLN A 252 17.54 -22.14 -14.91
C GLN A 252 18.42 -20.90 -14.76
N GLU A 253 19.05 -20.44 -15.84
CA GLU A 253 19.82 -19.19 -15.84
C GLU A 253 18.95 -17.99 -15.45
N GLY A 254 17.80 -17.82 -16.10
CA GLY A 254 16.86 -16.74 -15.77
C GLY A 254 16.38 -16.81 -14.32
N TRP A 255 16.09 -18.01 -13.82
CA TRP A 255 15.66 -18.23 -12.45
C TRP A 255 16.75 -17.88 -11.43
N GLN A 256 18.02 -18.20 -11.71
CA GLN A 256 19.15 -17.81 -10.86
C GLN A 256 19.29 -16.28 -10.79
N ILE A 257 19.21 -15.58 -11.93
CA ILE A 257 19.23 -14.12 -11.99
C ILE A 257 18.09 -13.53 -11.15
N LEU A 258 16.88 -14.08 -11.32
CA LEU A 258 15.69 -13.63 -10.58
C LEU A 258 15.84 -13.84 -9.07
N ASN A 259 16.39 -14.97 -8.64
CA ASN A 259 16.61 -15.27 -7.22
C ASN A 259 17.65 -14.31 -6.61
N ASN A 260 18.78 -14.09 -7.29
CA ASN A 260 19.82 -13.16 -6.85
C ASN A 260 19.27 -11.73 -6.74
N THR A 261 18.53 -11.29 -7.77
CA THR A 261 17.87 -9.98 -7.80
C THR A 261 16.84 -9.84 -6.69
N SER A 262 16.05 -10.88 -6.44
CA SER A 262 15.06 -10.89 -5.37
C SER A 262 15.70 -10.76 -3.99
N GLN A 263 16.81 -11.47 -3.74
CA GLN A 263 17.57 -11.35 -2.49
C GLN A 263 18.19 -9.96 -2.32
N ARG A 264 18.74 -9.38 -3.40
CA ARG A 264 19.26 -8.00 -3.41
C ARG A 264 18.16 -7.02 -2.98
N ASN A 265 17.02 -7.07 -3.66
CA ASN A 265 15.91 -6.13 -3.43
C ASN A 265 15.33 -6.29 -2.01
N LEU A 266 15.14 -7.52 -1.53
CA LEU A 266 14.69 -7.79 -0.16
C LEU A 266 15.66 -7.25 0.88
N THR A 267 16.96 -7.53 0.72
CA THR A 267 17.99 -7.09 1.67
C THR A 267 18.06 -5.57 1.73
N LYS A 268 18.09 -4.90 0.57
CA LYS A 268 18.11 -3.44 0.47
C LYS A 268 16.87 -2.81 1.10
N LYS A 269 15.69 -3.37 0.83
CA LYS A 269 14.43 -2.93 1.45
C LYS A 269 14.48 -2.99 2.97
N ILE A 270 14.97 -4.10 3.55
CA ILE A 270 15.09 -4.24 5.01
C ILE A 270 16.03 -3.17 5.58
N ARG A 271 17.18 -2.93 4.94
CA ARG A 271 18.16 -1.92 5.38
C ARG A 271 17.60 -0.50 5.31
N VAL A 272 16.98 -0.14 4.18
CA VAL A 272 16.36 1.18 3.99
C VAL A 272 15.28 1.44 5.02
N LYS A 273 14.37 0.48 5.24
CA LYS A 273 13.33 0.61 6.26
C LYS A 273 13.91 0.83 7.65
N LYS A 274 14.94 0.06 8.03
CA LYS A 274 15.59 0.16 9.34
C LYS A 274 16.28 1.51 9.53
N GLN A 275 17.09 1.92 8.56
CA GLN A 275 17.84 3.17 8.63
C GLN A 275 16.94 4.41 8.54
N ALA A 276 15.86 4.37 7.76
CA ALA A 276 14.89 5.46 7.73
C ALA A 276 14.28 5.70 9.11
N VAL A 277 13.84 4.63 9.81
CA VAL A 277 13.29 4.75 11.17
C VAL A 277 14.33 5.29 12.15
N ALA A 278 15.58 4.84 12.06
CA ALA A 278 16.66 5.35 12.90
C ALA A 278 16.95 6.83 12.62
N LEU A 279 17.06 7.21 11.34
CA LEU A 279 17.29 8.57 10.91
C LEU A 279 16.19 9.51 11.40
N LEU A 280 14.92 9.09 11.35
CA LEU A 280 13.79 9.88 11.87
C LEU A 280 13.99 10.32 13.33
N LEU A 281 14.58 9.46 14.18
CA LEU A 281 14.87 9.80 15.58
C LEU A 281 15.89 10.93 15.69
N TYR A 282 16.99 10.82 14.95
CA TYR A 282 18.04 11.85 14.90
C TYR A 282 17.51 13.14 14.26
N SER A 283 16.74 13.05 13.18
CA SER A 283 16.12 14.19 12.51
C SER A 283 15.21 14.97 13.45
N ARG A 284 14.37 14.28 14.24
CA ARG A 284 13.52 14.95 15.23
C ARG A 284 14.33 15.61 16.34
N ALA A 285 15.38 14.96 16.83
CA ALA A 285 16.23 15.54 17.88
C ALA A 285 16.94 16.82 17.41
N LEU A 286 17.42 16.83 16.16
CA LEU A 286 18.21 17.92 15.60
C LEU A 286 17.33 19.08 15.06
N PHE A 287 16.29 18.78 14.28
CA PHE A 287 15.62 19.79 13.45
C PHE A 287 14.25 20.25 13.97
N LEU A 288 13.57 19.48 14.83
CA LEU A 288 12.21 19.80 15.28
C LEU A 288 12.12 21.11 16.08
N ARG A 289 13.21 21.51 16.76
CA ARG A 289 13.24 22.74 17.57
C ARG A 289 13.39 24.03 16.75
N SER A 290 13.88 23.94 15.51
CA SER A 290 14.07 25.08 14.59
C SER A 290 12.74 25.50 13.92
N GLY A 291 11.90 24.54 13.51
CA GLY A 291 10.67 24.80 12.74
C GLY A 291 9.48 25.42 13.49
N MET A 292 9.60 25.75 14.78
CA MET A 292 8.52 26.40 15.54
C MET A 292 8.47 27.93 15.40
N ARG A 293 9.52 28.56 14.82
CA ARG A 293 9.64 30.02 14.75
C ARG A 293 9.19 30.63 13.41
N ASP A 294 9.23 29.87 12.31
CA ASP A 294 8.91 30.41 10.98
C ASP A 294 7.58 29.87 10.45
N LEU A 295 6.54 30.70 10.58
CA LEU A 295 5.19 30.44 10.05
C LEU A 295 4.78 31.47 8.98
N HIS A 296 5.75 32.02 8.25
CA HIS A 296 5.51 32.82 7.05
C HIS A 296 6.24 32.21 5.86
N GLY A 297 5.50 31.52 4.99
CA GLY A 297 5.96 31.15 3.66
C GLY A 297 5.87 29.65 3.37
N GLY A 298 4.83 29.24 2.65
CA GLY A 298 4.75 27.92 2.05
C GLY A 298 5.66 27.86 0.82
N ALA A 299 6.72 27.07 0.88
CA ALA A 299 7.45 26.58 -0.28
C ALA A 299 8.03 25.19 0.02
N LEU A 300 8.04 24.33 -1.00
CA LEU A 300 8.66 23.00 -0.97
C LEU A 300 10.15 23.15 -0.64
N LEU A 301 10.60 22.47 0.42
CA LEU A 301 11.94 22.61 0.98
C LEU A 301 12.98 21.86 0.11
N ASP A 302 13.83 22.62 -0.56
CA ASP A 302 15.15 22.17 -1.03
C ASP A 302 16.11 22.04 0.17
N PHE A 303 17.17 21.22 0.06
CA PHE A 303 18.13 21.04 1.17
C PHE A 303 18.79 22.36 1.60
N ALA A 304 18.99 23.29 0.67
CA ALA A 304 19.46 24.66 0.94
C ALA A 304 18.48 25.50 1.79
N SER A 305 17.18 25.14 1.82
CA SER A 305 16.21 25.80 2.71
C SER A 305 16.27 25.25 4.15
N VAL A 306 16.77 24.03 4.36
CA VAL A 306 16.94 23.46 5.71
C VAL A 306 18.09 24.15 6.46
N SER A 307 19.16 24.56 5.76
CA SER A 307 20.21 25.39 6.34
C SER A 307 19.77 26.85 6.53
N ALA A 308 18.88 27.37 5.68
CA ALA A 308 18.32 28.72 5.80
C ALA A 308 17.38 28.92 7.00
N LEU A 309 16.66 27.87 7.44
CA LEU A 309 15.77 27.85 8.62
C LEU A 309 16.46 28.12 9.97
N ASN A 310 17.80 28.28 9.98
CA ASN A 310 18.59 28.51 11.19
C ASN A 310 18.97 29.98 11.45
N ARG A 311 18.64 30.93 10.56
CA ARG A 311 19.08 32.32 10.74
C ARG A 311 18.28 33.15 11.76
N LEU A 312 17.22 32.61 12.37
CA LEU A 312 16.38 33.37 13.31
C LEU A 312 16.13 32.64 14.64
N SER A 313 17.17 32.48 15.47
CA SER A 313 16.94 32.02 16.85
C SER A 313 18.10 32.25 17.83
N ALA A 314 18.04 33.36 18.58
CA ALA A 314 18.74 33.51 19.85
C ALA A 314 18.09 32.68 20.98
N VAL A 315 18.92 32.31 21.96
CA VAL A 315 18.61 31.66 23.27
C VAL A 315 18.44 30.13 23.25
N SER A 316 19.50 29.44 22.84
CA SER A 316 20.06 28.20 23.40
C SER A 316 21.25 27.86 22.50
N ALA A 317 22.41 27.49 23.05
CA ALA A 317 23.61 27.25 22.24
C ALA A 317 23.24 26.36 21.03
N PRO A 318 23.49 26.81 19.78
CA PRO A 318 23.17 26.01 18.61
C PRO A 318 23.95 24.71 18.71
N SER A 319 23.28 23.58 18.46
CA SER A 319 23.95 22.27 18.39
C SER A 319 25.22 22.41 17.54
N MET A 320 26.37 21.91 18.02
CA MET A 320 27.65 21.96 17.30
C MET A 320 27.52 21.41 15.88
N PHE A 321 26.57 20.50 15.65
CA PHE A 321 26.21 19.99 14.34
C PHE A 321 25.92 21.10 13.31
N PHE A 322 25.19 22.14 13.69
CA PHE A 322 24.82 23.25 12.80
C PHE A 322 25.93 24.29 12.61
N GLN A 323 27.05 24.16 13.34
CA GLN A 323 28.24 24.98 13.15
C GLN A 323 29.18 24.37 12.09
N LEU A 324 28.94 23.13 11.68
CA LEU A 324 29.70 22.44 10.63
C LEU A 324 29.31 22.97 9.24
N PRO A 325 30.22 22.96 8.25
CA PRO A 325 29.88 23.18 6.84
C PRO A 325 28.76 22.24 6.35
N GLU A 326 27.99 22.67 5.36
CA GLU A 326 26.83 21.90 4.87
C GLU A 326 27.24 20.52 4.33
N GLU A 327 28.41 20.44 3.70
CA GLU A 327 28.99 19.19 3.18
C GLU A 327 29.24 18.20 4.33
N ILE A 328 29.80 18.68 5.44
CA ILE A 328 30.07 17.84 6.62
C ILE A 328 28.76 17.42 7.30
N GLN A 329 27.76 18.31 7.34
CA GLN A 329 26.43 17.94 7.84
C GLN A 329 25.80 16.83 6.99
N GLN A 330 25.90 16.94 5.66
CA GLN A 330 25.41 15.90 4.73
C GLN A 330 26.15 14.58 4.92
N GLU A 331 27.47 14.61 5.08
CA GLU A 331 28.29 13.42 5.34
C GLU A 331 27.92 12.74 6.66
N VAL A 332 27.77 13.51 7.74
CA VAL A 332 27.33 12.97 9.04
C VAL A 332 25.96 12.29 8.92
N ILE A 333 25.01 12.91 8.20
CA ILE A 333 23.70 12.32 7.94
C ILE A 333 23.83 11.05 7.09
N ALA A 334 24.70 11.04 6.07
CA ALA A 334 24.96 9.87 5.23
C ALA A 334 25.55 8.72 6.07
N LEU A 335 26.44 8.99 7.03
CA LEU A 335 26.98 7.99 7.95
C LEU A 335 25.91 7.39 8.88
N LEU A 336 24.87 8.16 9.26
CA LEU A 336 23.74 7.65 10.05
C LEU A 336 22.80 6.75 9.24
N ALA A 337 22.75 6.93 7.92
CA ALA A 337 21.84 6.21 7.02
C ALA A 337 22.48 5.94 5.64
N PRO A 338 23.51 5.07 5.56
CA PRO A 338 24.32 4.89 4.35
C PRO A 338 23.61 4.16 3.22
N ASP A 339 22.57 3.36 3.50
CA ASP A 339 21.78 2.68 2.46
C ASP A 339 20.63 3.53 1.92
N LEU A 340 20.30 4.67 2.55
CA LEU A 340 19.30 5.60 2.01
C LEU A 340 19.95 6.45 0.91
N SER A 341 19.26 6.64 -0.21
CA SER A 341 19.69 7.65 -1.19
C SER A 341 19.66 9.06 -0.58
N HIS A 342 20.41 9.99 -1.17
CA HIS A 342 20.33 11.40 -0.78
C HIS A 342 18.87 11.89 -0.71
N ARG A 343 18.06 11.61 -1.76
CA ARG A 343 16.62 11.96 -1.81
C ARG A 343 15.80 11.33 -0.69
N GLN A 344 16.10 10.09 -0.29
CA GLN A 344 15.44 9.45 0.85
C GLN A 344 15.81 10.12 2.17
N ARG A 345 17.09 10.45 2.37
CA ARG A 345 17.56 11.18 3.57
C ARG A 345 16.84 12.53 3.71
N ILE A 346 16.73 13.31 2.63
CA ILE A 346 15.98 14.59 2.63
C ILE A 346 14.54 14.39 3.09
N ARG A 347 13.81 13.44 2.49
CA ARG A 347 12.39 13.20 2.80
C ARG A 347 12.18 12.79 4.26
N VAL A 348 13.08 11.97 4.82
CA VAL A 348 13.02 11.58 6.24
C VAL A 348 13.29 12.78 7.14
N ILE A 349 14.31 13.60 6.84
CA ILE A 349 14.65 14.80 7.61
C ILE A 349 13.53 15.82 7.57
N ALA A 350 13.01 16.13 6.39
CA ALA A 350 11.89 17.06 6.21
C ALA A 350 10.67 16.61 7.01
N PHE A 351 10.38 15.30 7.02
CA PHE A 351 9.31 14.75 7.86
C PHE A 351 9.62 14.92 9.37
N GLY A 352 10.86 14.66 9.79
CA GLY A 352 11.27 14.79 11.19
C GLY A 352 11.31 16.22 11.72
N ALA A 353 11.61 17.19 10.84
CA ALA A 353 11.67 18.62 11.16
C ALA A 353 10.27 19.26 11.30
N ASP A 354 9.26 18.72 10.63
CA ASP A 354 7.91 19.28 10.62
C ASP A 354 7.13 18.91 11.90
N PHE A 355 6.84 19.92 12.74
CA PHE A 355 6.08 19.75 13.97
C PHE A 355 4.66 19.19 13.76
N ARG A 356 4.07 19.36 12.57
CA ARG A 356 2.74 18.83 12.24
C ARG A 356 2.73 17.30 12.11
N THR A 357 3.92 16.68 12.02
CA THR A 357 4.06 15.22 11.99
C THR A 357 4.10 14.58 13.38
N LEU A 358 4.15 15.38 14.44
CA LEU A 358 4.07 14.87 15.80
C LEU A 358 2.67 14.32 16.08
N PRO A 359 2.54 13.29 16.95
CA PRO A 359 1.25 12.84 17.42
C PRO A 359 0.51 14.01 18.07
N GLN A 360 -0.72 14.28 17.64
CA GLN A 360 -1.57 15.23 18.34
C GLN A 360 -1.90 14.63 19.71
N LEU A 361 -1.55 15.34 20.77
CA LEU A 361 -2.01 15.01 22.12
C LEU A 361 -3.52 15.25 22.12
N ASP A 362 -4.28 14.26 22.60
CA ASP A 362 -5.72 14.42 22.80
C ASP A 362 -5.88 15.61 23.76
N GLU A 363 -6.53 16.68 23.31
CA GLU A 363 -6.65 17.92 24.08
C GLU A 363 -7.24 17.57 25.45
N PRO A 364 -6.51 17.75 26.56
CA PRO A 364 -7.18 17.74 27.85
C PRO A 364 -8.14 18.93 27.80
N ARG A 365 -9.40 18.72 28.23
CA ARG A 365 -10.35 19.81 28.49
C ARG A 365 -9.77 20.69 29.60
N LEU A 366 -8.79 21.52 29.26
CA LEU A 366 -8.17 22.48 30.14
C LEU A 366 -9.07 23.71 30.12
N GLU A 367 -9.89 23.82 31.17
CA GLU A 367 -10.57 25.06 31.53
C GLU A 367 -9.57 26.24 31.47
N PRO A 368 -9.94 27.37 30.85
CA PRO A 368 -9.02 28.47 30.52
C PRO A 368 -8.37 29.17 31.74
N ALA A 369 -8.79 28.85 32.96
CA ALA A 369 -8.36 29.54 34.18
C ALA A 369 -6.88 29.29 34.58
N ASN A 370 -6.23 28.21 34.11
CA ASN A 370 -4.89 27.81 34.59
C ASN A 370 -3.75 27.91 33.55
N ALA A 371 -3.95 28.59 32.43
CA ALA A 371 -2.96 28.64 31.33
C ALA A 371 -1.66 29.41 31.66
N VAL A 372 -1.62 30.16 32.77
CA VAL A 372 -0.45 30.99 33.17
C VAL A 372 0.73 30.12 33.63
N HIS A 373 0.48 28.94 34.18
CA HIS A 373 1.54 28.03 34.68
C HIS A 373 2.04 27.00 33.64
N LEU A 374 1.50 27.03 32.42
CA LEU A 374 1.91 26.09 31.38
C LEU A 374 3.27 26.48 30.76
N PRO A 375 4.14 25.50 30.47
CA PRO A 375 5.34 25.72 29.66
C PRO A 375 5.02 26.41 28.33
N ALA A 376 5.93 27.24 27.81
CA ALA A 376 5.69 28.08 26.63
C ALA A 376 5.17 27.30 25.40
N PHE A 377 5.59 26.04 25.22
CA PHE A 377 5.13 25.19 24.13
C PHE A 377 3.64 24.81 24.21
N MET A 378 3.05 24.73 25.42
CA MET A 378 1.62 24.47 25.62
C MET A 378 0.78 25.77 25.56
N ARG A 379 1.37 26.94 25.83
CA ARG A 379 0.68 28.24 25.63
C ARG A 379 0.48 28.57 24.15
N ALA A 380 1.44 28.19 23.30
CA ALA A 380 1.35 28.39 21.84
C ALA A 380 0.18 27.64 21.20
N SER A 381 -0.22 26.47 21.73
CA SER A 381 -1.38 25.71 21.23
C SER A 381 -2.72 26.35 21.60
N VAL A 382 -2.82 27.05 22.72
CA VAL A 382 -4.07 27.71 23.18
C VAL A 382 -4.38 28.96 22.34
N SER A 383 -3.36 29.76 21.96
CA SER A 383 -3.59 31.00 21.18
C SER A 383 -3.93 30.79 19.69
N ARG A 384 -3.77 29.57 19.16
CA ARG A 384 -4.01 29.24 17.72
C ARG A 384 -5.49 28.98 17.38
N GLN A 385 -6.42 29.21 18.30
CA GLN A 385 -7.85 28.94 18.11
C GLN A 385 -8.54 29.83 17.04
N THR A 386 -7.86 30.80 16.43
CA THR A 386 -8.50 31.80 15.56
C THR A 386 -8.19 31.72 14.06
N SER A 387 -7.39 30.76 13.57
CA SER A 387 -7.18 30.62 12.12
C SER A 387 -7.67 29.27 11.56
N ALA A 388 -8.76 29.36 10.80
CA ALA A 388 -9.42 28.28 10.06
C ALA A 388 -8.60 27.80 8.85
N THR A 389 -7.32 27.46 9.04
CA THR A 389 -6.59 26.68 8.02
C THR A 389 -6.84 25.21 8.30
N ALA A 390 -7.45 24.52 7.33
CA ALA A 390 -7.76 23.11 7.42
C ALA A 390 -6.52 22.31 7.86
N LYS A 391 -6.56 21.74 9.07
CA LYS A 391 -5.52 20.86 9.59
C LYS A 391 -5.50 19.61 8.70
N VAL A 392 -4.72 19.59 7.62
CA VAL A 392 -4.51 18.37 6.81
C VAL A 392 -3.63 17.45 7.65
N PRO A 393 -4.16 16.34 8.20
CA PRO A 393 -3.36 15.44 9.01
C PRO A 393 -2.34 14.76 8.09
N HIS A 394 -1.09 14.69 8.53
CA HIS A 394 -0.07 13.96 7.80
C HIS A 394 -0.29 12.46 7.97
N GLU A 395 -0.24 11.73 6.85
CA GLU A 395 -0.60 10.31 6.76
C GLU A 395 0.15 9.40 7.76
N GLY A 396 1.38 9.76 8.15
CA GLY A 396 2.17 9.05 9.16
C GLY A 396 1.94 9.50 10.62
N SER A 397 1.24 10.61 10.85
CA SER A 397 0.86 11.08 12.20
C SER A 397 -0.57 10.66 12.60
N TRP A 398 -1.28 9.99 11.70
CA TRP A 398 -2.62 9.44 11.95
C TRP A 398 -2.63 8.47 13.15
N LYS A 399 -3.62 8.65 14.02
CA LYS A 399 -3.97 7.74 15.11
C LYS A 399 -5.22 6.95 14.69
N PRO A 400 -5.34 5.69 15.13
CA PRO A 400 -6.53 4.91 14.90
C PRO A 400 -7.69 5.58 15.64
N PRO A 401 -8.91 5.52 15.09
CA PRO A 401 -10.09 5.95 15.82
C PRO A 401 -10.16 5.27 17.19
N ALA A 402 -10.85 5.89 18.15
CA ALA A 402 -10.96 5.38 19.51
C ALA A 402 -11.42 3.90 19.56
N TRP A 403 -12.29 3.50 18.64
CA TRP A 403 -12.82 2.14 18.51
C TRP A 403 -11.82 1.11 17.93
N TRP A 404 -10.66 1.54 17.41
CA TRP A 404 -9.52 0.68 17.04
C TRP A 404 -8.42 0.63 18.10
N GLN A 405 -8.49 1.46 19.15
CA GLN A 405 -7.51 1.37 20.24
C GLN A 405 -7.73 0.06 21.00
N CYS A 406 -6.69 -0.77 21.11
CA CYS A 406 -6.80 -2.03 21.86
C CYS A 406 -7.20 -1.73 23.30
N ALA A 407 -8.37 -2.24 23.69
CA ALA A 407 -8.92 -2.17 25.06
C ALA A 407 -8.19 -3.11 26.03
N CYS A 408 -7.09 -3.73 25.60
CA CYS A 408 -6.32 -4.66 26.40
C CYS A 408 -5.68 -3.91 27.59
N PRO A 409 -5.71 -4.47 28.81
CA PRO A 409 -4.98 -3.94 29.96
C PRO A 409 -3.50 -3.73 29.63
N GLU A 410 -2.86 -2.71 30.20
CA GLU A 410 -1.47 -2.33 29.87
C GLU A 410 -0.49 -3.51 29.92
N GLU A 411 -0.62 -4.36 30.92
CA GLU A 411 0.21 -5.57 31.11
C GLU A 411 0.14 -6.54 29.91
N LYS A 412 -1.01 -6.59 29.23
CA LYS A 412 -1.25 -7.46 28.06
C LYS A 412 -0.98 -6.76 26.72
N ARG A 413 -0.77 -5.43 26.70
CA ARG A 413 -0.53 -4.68 25.45
C ARG A 413 0.76 -5.10 24.75
N ARG A 414 1.82 -5.44 25.49
CA ARG A 414 3.09 -5.92 24.90
C ARG A 414 2.92 -7.16 24.02
N ASN A 415 1.92 -7.99 24.27
CA ASN A 415 1.62 -9.18 23.48
C ASN A 415 0.35 -9.03 22.61
N CYS A 416 -0.23 -7.82 22.56
CA CYS A 416 -1.45 -7.58 21.80
C CYS A 416 -1.15 -7.59 20.29
N ARG A 417 -1.63 -8.63 19.61
CA ARG A 417 -1.45 -8.80 18.16
C ARG A 417 -2.07 -7.64 17.35
N THR A 418 -3.23 -7.13 17.78
CA THR A 418 -3.92 -6.03 17.11
C THR A 418 -3.13 -4.72 17.20
N LEU A 419 -2.54 -4.42 18.38
CA LEU A 419 -1.68 -3.26 18.56
C LEU A 419 -0.42 -3.37 17.70
N HIS A 420 0.25 -4.54 17.70
CA HIS A 420 1.43 -4.79 16.86
C HIS A 420 1.14 -4.68 15.36
N ARG A 421 -0.03 -5.16 14.92
CA ARG A 421 -0.50 -4.99 13.54
C ARG A 421 -0.61 -3.50 13.20
N TRP A 422 -1.29 -2.73 14.04
CA TRP A 422 -1.49 -1.31 13.83
C TRP A 422 -0.17 -0.51 13.79
N GLU A 423 0.75 -0.78 14.72
CA GLU A 423 2.06 -0.12 14.73
C GLU A 423 2.85 -0.41 13.45
N ARG A 424 2.76 -1.65 12.95
CA ARG A 424 3.36 -2.05 11.68
C ARG A 424 2.73 -1.31 10.51
N GLU A 425 1.40 -1.26 10.44
CA GLU A 425 0.68 -0.55 9.37
C GLU A 425 1.02 0.94 9.36
N ARG A 426 1.06 1.60 10.53
CA ARG A 426 1.50 3.01 10.63
C ARG A 426 2.92 3.22 10.13
N ARG A 427 3.82 2.31 10.50
CA ARG A 427 5.21 2.36 10.02
C ARG A 427 5.27 2.20 8.51
N ASP A 428 4.52 1.28 7.93
CA ASP A 428 4.51 1.06 6.48
C ASP A 428 3.88 2.24 5.71
N VAL A 429 2.82 2.86 6.24
CA VAL A 429 2.25 4.10 5.68
C VAL A 429 3.30 5.22 5.72
N TRP A 430 3.99 5.39 6.84
CA TRP A 430 5.05 6.39 6.96
C TRP A 430 6.20 6.12 5.97
N LEU A 431 6.70 4.88 5.90
CA LEU A 431 7.77 4.49 4.96
C LEU A 431 7.35 4.78 3.51
N THR A 432 6.11 4.47 3.15
CA THR A 432 5.55 4.76 1.82
C THR A 432 5.47 6.28 1.57
N ARG A 433 5.13 7.06 2.60
CA ARG A 433 5.07 8.52 2.52
C ARG A 433 6.43 9.16 2.24
N VAL A 434 7.48 8.70 2.93
CA VAL A 434 8.85 9.22 2.74
C VAL A 434 9.62 8.51 1.61
N GLY A 435 9.02 7.51 0.97
CA GLY A 435 9.63 6.76 -0.13
C GLY A 435 10.76 5.83 0.31
N CYS A 436 10.74 5.39 1.58
CA CYS A 436 11.69 4.41 2.15
C CYS A 436 11.09 3.00 2.21
N ASP A 437 10.04 2.75 1.44
CA ASP A 437 9.43 1.44 1.20
C ASP A 437 10.17 0.61 0.15
N VAL A 438 11.04 1.24 -0.63
CA VAL A 438 11.90 0.66 -1.68
C VAL A 438 13.31 1.28 -1.57
N TRP A 439 14.34 0.61 -2.07
CA TRP A 439 15.66 1.22 -2.23
C TRP A 439 15.75 2.02 -3.52
N GLU A 440 16.36 3.20 -3.45
CA GLU A 440 16.59 4.06 -4.61
C GLU A 440 18.10 4.17 -4.84
N PRO A 441 18.61 3.89 -6.05
CA PRO A 441 20.02 4.13 -6.38
C PRO A 441 20.34 5.63 -6.35
N GLU A 442 21.58 5.98 -5.95
CA GLU A 442 22.01 7.36 -5.73
C GLU A 442 22.15 8.17 -7.03
N PHE A 443 22.45 7.48 -8.14
CA PHE A 443 22.55 8.04 -9.49
C PHE A 443 21.74 7.20 -10.49
N ALA A 444 20.42 7.28 -10.44
CA ALA A 444 19.63 6.94 -11.63
C ALA A 444 19.72 8.13 -12.59
N MET A 445 20.72 8.13 -13.48
CA MET A 445 20.64 8.91 -14.71
C MET A 445 19.44 8.38 -15.51
N ARG A 446 18.28 8.99 -15.29
CA ARG A 446 17.30 9.11 -16.37
C ARG A 446 17.27 10.59 -16.69
N ASP A 447 17.88 10.92 -17.82
CA ASP A 447 17.56 12.14 -18.54
C ASP A 447 16.05 12.27 -18.58
N ALA A 448 15.52 13.19 -17.79
CA ALA A 448 14.15 13.64 -17.92
C ALA A 448 14.11 14.53 -19.18
N GLN A 449 14.21 13.90 -20.35
CA GLN A 449 13.68 14.41 -21.59
C GLN A 449 12.42 13.61 -21.89
N HIS A 450 11.29 14.07 -21.35
CA HIS A 450 10.01 14.28 -22.04
C HIS A 450 8.95 14.78 -21.08
#